data_AF-A0A7X5CVP4-F1
#
_entry.id   AF-A0A7X5CVP4-F1
#
_cell.length_a   1.000
_cell.length_b   1.000
_cell.length_c   1.000
_cell.angle_alpha   90.00
_cell.angle_beta   90.00
_cell.angle_gamma   90.00
#
_symmetry.space_group_name_H-M   'P 1'
#
loop_
_entity.id
_entity.type
_entity.pdbx_description
1 polymer ?
#
loop_
_entity_poly.entity_id
_entity_poly.type
_entity_poly.pdbx_seq_one_letter_code
_entity_poly.pdbx_strand_id
1 'polypeptide(L)'
;MKYIEHLFVGGSVQDLDTILYSIHKNIPVFHLYCICLFYGNQKSHVEIMSSKEICKKRYKQKNFVVIGVAYGKTEAIDLFCYIIQQAVEKGSDMQKAEEWIL
;
A
#
# COMPACT_ATOMS: atom_id res chain seq x y z
N MET A 1 9.71 -5.91 4.78
CA MET A 1 8.66 -5.07 4.18
C MET A 1 9.20 -3.67 4.07
N LYS A 2 8.96 -2.99 2.95
CA LYS A 2 9.40 -1.61 2.73
C LYS A 2 8.18 -0.71 2.60
N TYR A 3 8.34 0.55 2.99
CA TYR A 3 7.35 1.61 2.84
C TYR A 3 7.97 2.71 1.97
N ILE A 4 7.15 3.43 1.23
CA ILE A 4 7.61 4.69 0.59
C ILE A 4 7.81 5.77 1.65
N GLU A 5 8.60 6.80 1.35
CA GLU A 5 8.91 7.90 2.28
C GLU A 5 7.65 8.71 2.64
N HIS A 6 6.83 9.03 1.64
CA HIS A 6 5.55 9.73 1.82
C HIS A 6 4.39 8.76 1.61
N LEU A 7 4.08 8.00 2.65
CA LEU A 7 2.99 7.03 2.63
C LEU A 7 1.64 7.72 2.43
N PHE A 8 0.80 7.20 1.55
CA PHE A 8 -0.59 7.64 1.44
C PHE A 8 -1.42 7.05 2.59
N VAL A 9 -2.18 7.89 3.29
CA VAL A 9 -2.88 7.48 4.51
C VAL A 9 -4.36 7.85 4.39
N GLY A 10 -5.23 6.85 4.60
CA GLY A 10 -6.67 7.06 4.67
C GLY A 10 -7.03 7.96 5.85
N GLY A 11 -8.01 8.85 5.67
CA GLY A 11 -8.40 9.84 6.67
C GLY A 11 -8.89 9.24 7.99
N SER A 12 -9.31 7.98 7.99
CA SER A 12 -9.72 7.27 9.21
C SER A 12 -8.54 6.77 10.08
N VAL A 13 -7.31 6.81 9.55
CA VAL A 13 -6.10 6.35 10.26
C VAL A 13 -5.65 7.41 11.25
N GLN A 14 -5.73 7.08 12.55
CA GLN A 14 -5.40 8.02 13.64
C GLN A 14 -3.96 7.87 14.17
N ASP A 15 -3.42 6.65 14.18
CA ASP A 15 -2.09 6.34 14.72
C ASP A 15 -1.30 5.49 13.73
N LEU A 16 -0.64 6.17 12.79
CA LEU A 16 0.13 5.54 11.73
C LEU A 16 1.32 4.76 12.30
N ASP A 17 2.04 5.32 13.27
CA ASP A 17 3.28 4.72 13.80
C ASP A 17 3.01 3.37 14.47
N THR A 18 1.95 3.28 15.28
CA THR A 18 1.53 2.03 15.93
C THR A 18 1.09 0.98 14.90
N ILE A 19 0.42 1.41 13.83
CA ILE A 19 0.00 0.53 12.73
C ILE A 19 1.23 -0.03 11.99
N LEU A 20 2.16 0.83 11.59
CA LEU A 20 3.36 0.43 10.87
C LEU A 20 4.25 -0.48 11.72
N TYR A 21 4.38 -0.17 13.02
CA TYR A 21 5.05 -1.03 13.99
C TYR A 21 4.40 -2.42 14.04
N SER A 22 3.08 -2.48 14.20
CA SER A 22 2.33 -3.74 14.30
C SER A 22 2.51 -4.61 13.05
N ILE A 23 2.34 -4.04 11.86
CA ILE A 23 2.55 -4.75 10.59
C ILE A 23 3.99 -5.25 10.48
N HIS A 24 4.98 -4.41 10.83
CA HIS A 24 6.40 -4.79 10.79
C HIS A 24 6.71 -5.96 11.72
N LYS A 25 6.05 -6.03 12.88
CA LYS A 25 6.13 -7.16 13.82
C LYS A 25 5.29 -8.37 13.41
N ASN A 26 4.65 -8.35 12.24
CA ASN A 26 3.71 -9.38 11.75
C ASN A 26 2.48 -9.56 12.65
N ILE A 27 2.01 -8.48 13.28
CA ILE A 27 0.81 -8.45 14.10
C ILE A 27 -0.33 -7.89 13.25
N PRO A 28 -1.34 -8.71 12.88
CA PRO A 28 -2.47 -8.23 12.09
C PRO A 28 -3.28 -7.18 12.85
N VAL A 29 -3.55 -6.06 12.18
CA VAL A 29 -4.42 -4.98 12.69
C VAL A 29 -5.81 -5.14 12.08
N PHE A 30 -6.84 -5.25 12.92
CA PHE A 30 -8.20 -5.52 12.45
C PHE A 30 -8.71 -4.41 11.51
N HIS A 31 -9.43 -4.80 10.46
CA HIS A 31 -9.94 -3.91 9.40
C HIS A 31 -8.92 -3.05 8.64
N LEU A 32 -7.62 -3.20 8.88
CA LEU A 32 -6.61 -2.43 8.17
C LEU A 32 -6.26 -3.09 6.83
N TYR A 33 -6.13 -2.27 5.79
CA TYR A 33 -5.68 -2.67 4.46
C TYR A 33 -4.44 -1.88 4.05
N CYS A 34 -3.56 -2.54 3.32
CA CYS A 34 -2.34 -1.99 2.74
C CYS A 34 -2.46 -2.02 1.21
N ILE A 35 -2.15 -0.91 0.57
CA ILE A 35 -1.97 -0.82 -0.88
C ILE A 35 -0.52 -1.14 -1.17
N CYS A 36 -0.26 -2.20 -1.94
CA CYS A 36 1.07 -2.74 -2.14
C CYS A 36 1.41 -2.77 -3.63
N LEU A 37 2.51 -2.12 -3.99
CA LEU A 37 3.08 -2.18 -5.33
C LEU A 37 4.10 -3.32 -5.40
N PHE A 38 3.80 -4.33 -6.20
CA PHE A 38 4.72 -5.42 -6.54
C PHE A 38 5.54 -5.00 -7.76
N TYR A 39 6.86 -5.12 -7.66
CA TYR A 39 7.81 -4.73 -8.69
C TYR A 39 8.90 -5.81 -8.85
N GLY A 40 9.42 -6.02 -10.07
CA GLY A 40 10.47 -7.02 -10.34
C GLY A 40 10.36 -7.67 -11.72
N ASN A 41 10.75 -8.96 -11.83
CA ASN A 41 10.92 -9.69 -13.09
C ASN A 41 9.61 -9.95 -13.90
N GLN A 42 8.45 -9.55 -13.38
CA GLN A 42 7.16 -9.61 -14.07
C GLN A 42 6.57 -8.20 -14.15
N LYS A 43 5.50 -8.01 -14.93
CA LYS A 43 4.78 -6.72 -14.99
C LYS A 43 4.42 -6.25 -13.58
N SER A 44 4.77 -5.01 -13.25
CA SER A 44 4.41 -4.38 -11.99
C SER A 44 2.89 -4.37 -11.82
N HIS A 45 2.41 -4.64 -10.60
CA HIS A 45 0.98 -4.65 -10.30
C HIS A 45 0.73 -4.22 -8.87
N VAL A 46 -0.49 -3.74 -8.61
CA VAL A 46 -0.92 -3.31 -7.28
C VAL A 46 -1.89 -4.35 -6.69
N GLU A 47 -1.71 -4.71 -5.43
CA GLU A 47 -2.69 -5.46 -4.66
C GLU A 47 -3.12 -4.64 -3.44
N ILE A 48 -4.42 -4.61 -3.16
CA ILE A 48 -4.96 -4.14 -1.88
C ILE A 48 -5.12 -5.36 -0.99
N MET A 49 -4.25 -5.49 0.02
CA MET A 49 -4.20 -6.64 0.92
C MET A 49 -4.64 -6.25 2.33
N SER A 50 -5.41 -7.10 3.01
CA SER A 50 -5.63 -6.91 4.44
C SER A 50 -4.33 -7.08 5.24
N SER A 51 -4.25 -6.47 6.42
CA SER A 51 -3.13 -6.67 7.35
C SER A 51 -2.90 -8.16 7.69
N LYS A 52 -3.97 -8.97 7.72
CA LYS A 52 -3.87 -10.42 7.93
C LYS A 52 -3.21 -11.12 6.74
N GLU A 53 -3.48 -10.67 5.52
CA GLU A 53 -2.88 -11.24 4.32
C GLU A 53 -1.41 -10.89 4.19
N ILE A 54 -1.05 -9.63 4.37
CA ILE A 54 0.33 -9.16 4.25
C ILE A 54 1.25 -9.81 5.30
N CYS A 55 0.73 -10.15 6.49
CA CYS A 55 1.47 -10.87 7.54
C CYS A 55 1.67 -12.38 7.25
N LYS A 56 1.07 -12.95 6.19
CA LYS A 56 1.25 -14.37 5.84
C LYS A 56 2.68 -14.63 5.36
N LYS A 57 3.24 -15.78 5.73
CA LYS A 57 4.61 -16.21 5.34
C LYS A 57 4.88 -16.10 3.82
N ARG A 58 3.88 -16.38 2.97
CA ARG A 58 4.01 -16.31 1.50
C ARG A 58 4.40 -14.94 0.96
N TYR A 59 4.12 -13.86 1.69
CA TYR A 59 4.47 -12.49 1.29
C TYR A 59 5.80 -12.02 1.87
N LYS A 60 6.38 -12.72 2.86
CA LYS A 60 7.67 -12.33 3.46
C LYS A 60 8.83 -12.32 2.47
N GLN A 61 8.76 -13.17 1.44
CA GLN A 61 9.81 -13.33 0.41
C GLN A 61 9.47 -12.62 -0.91
N LYS A 62 8.32 -11.93 -0.99
CA LYS A 62 7.94 -11.20 -2.20
C LYS A 62 8.53 -9.79 -2.19
N ASN A 63 8.91 -9.30 -3.36
CA ASN A 63 9.36 -7.93 -3.57
C ASN A 63 8.15 -7.02 -3.81
N PHE A 64 7.82 -6.24 -2.80
CA PHE A 64 6.82 -5.19 -2.89
C PHE A 64 7.14 -4.06 -1.91
N VAL A 65 6.55 -2.90 -2.17
CA VAL A 65 6.56 -1.74 -1.29
C VAL A 65 5.12 -1.40 -0.93
N VAL A 66 4.90 -1.04 0.34
CA VAL A 66 3.60 -0.52 0.78
C VAL A 66 3.57 0.97 0.45
N ILE A 67 2.57 1.36 -0.33
CA ILE A 67 2.40 2.73 -0.81
C ILE A 67 1.29 3.47 -0.09
N GLY A 68 0.34 2.75 0.52
CA GLY A 68 -0.67 3.38 1.37
C GLY A 68 -1.36 2.43 2.33
N VAL A 69 -2.04 3.02 3.32
CA VAL A 69 -2.79 2.29 4.35
C VAL A 69 -4.11 2.98 4.65
N ALA A 70 -5.16 2.20 4.93
CA ALA A 70 -6.49 2.70 5.24
C ALA A 70 -7.28 1.68 6.09
N TYR A 71 -8.28 2.15 6.84
CA TYR A 71 -9.22 1.25 7.52
C TYR A 71 -10.45 0.98 6.66
N GLY A 72 -10.78 -0.29 6.52
CA GLY A 72 -11.86 -0.73 5.65
C GLY A 72 -11.44 -0.82 4.20
N LYS A 73 -12.04 -1.78 3.48
CA LYS A 73 -11.70 -2.03 2.09
C LYS A 73 -12.11 -0.86 1.17
N THR A 74 -13.24 -0.23 1.46
CA THR A 74 -13.76 0.90 0.68
C THR A 74 -12.79 2.07 0.70
N GLU A 75 -12.37 2.52 1.88
CA GLU A 75 -11.42 3.63 2.01
C GLU A 75 -10.08 3.29 1.34
N ALA A 76 -9.62 2.04 1.42
CA ALA A 76 -8.40 1.63 0.73
C ALA A 76 -8.53 1.71 -0.80
N ILE A 77 -9.71 1.44 -1.36
CA ILE A 77 -9.99 1.61 -2.79
C ILE A 77 -10.03 3.10 -3.14
N ASP A 78 -10.74 3.91 -2.35
CA ASP A 78 -10.83 5.36 -2.57
C ASP A 78 -9.45 6.02 -2.52
N LEU A 79 -8.63 5.64 -1.55
CA LEU A 79 -7.24 6.09 -1.44
C LEU A 79 -6.41 5.68 -2.66
N PHE A 80 -6.59 4.46 -3.17
CA PHE A 80 -5.90 4.04 -4.38
C PHE A 80 -6.34 4.84 -5.61
N CYS A 81 -7.65 5.09 -5.77
CA CYS A 81 -8.17 5.96 -6.83
C CYS A 81 -7.56 7.36 -6.75
N TYR A 82 -7.42 7.91 -5.54
CA TYR A 82 -6.76 9.20 -5.31
C TYR A 82 -5.29 9.20 -5.74
N ILE A 83 -4.52 8.15 -5.40
CA ILE A 83 -3.12 8.01 -5.86
C ILE A 83 -3.04 8.05 -7.38
N ILE A 84 -3.91 7.28 -8.06
CA ILE A 84 -3.96 7.23 -9.53
C ILE A 84 -4.34 8.59 -10.12
N GLN A 85 -5.33 9.27 -9.54
CA GLN A 85 -5.73 10.60 -9.97
C GLN A 85 -4.55 11.59 -9.89
N GLN A 86 -3.82 11.60 -8.77
CA GLN A 86 -2.65 12.45 -8.59
C GLN A 86 -1.56 12.15 -9.63
N ALA A 87 -1.31 10.87 -9.93
CA ALA A 87 -0.34 10.47 -10.96
C ALA A 87 -0.73 11.00 -12.36
N VAL A 88 -2.02 10.90 -12.71
CA VAL A 88 -2.53 11.41 -13.99
C VAL A 88 -2.42 12.94 -14.06
N GLU A 89 -2.78 13.66 -12.99
CA GLU A 89 -2.68 15.11 -12.91
C GLU A 89 -1.23 15.62 -13.03
N LYS A 90 -0.26 14.86 -12.52
CA LYS A 90 1.17 15.14 -12.69
C LYS A 90 1.72 14.80 -14.08
N GLY A 91 0.97 14.06 -14.90
CA GLY A 91 1.42 13.57 -16.20
C GLY A 91 2.35 12.35 -16.13
N SER A 92 2.27 11.56 -15.05
CA SER A 92 3.04 10.31 -14.90
C SER A 92 2.66 9.27 -15.97
N ASP A 93 3.59 8.40 -16.32
CA ASP A 93 3.33 7.27 -17.21
C ASP A 93 2.46 6.21 -16.51
N MET A 94 1.22 6.07 -16.96
CA MET A 94 0.28 5.09 -16.41
C MET A 94 0.65 3.62 -16.71
N GLN A 95 1.70 3.37 -17.48
CA GLN A 95 2.26 2.02 -17.67
C GLN A 95 3.40 1.70 -16.70
N LYS A 96 3.90 2.69 -15.96
CA LYS A 96 4.99 2.56 -14.98
C LYS A 96 4.50 2.93 -13.59
N ALA A 97 4.13 1.91 -12.84
CA ALA A 97 3.54 2.10 -11.51
C ALA A 97 4.50 2.76 -10.51
N GLU A 98 5.80 2.72 -10.76
CA GLU A 98 6.82 3.42 -9.99
C GLU A 98 6.67 4.96 -10.09
N GLU A 99 6.13 5.49 -11.20
CA GLU A 99 5.90 6.93 -11.39
C GLU A 99 4.63 7.45 -10.70
N TRP A 100 3.78 6.56 -10.16
CA TRP A 100 2.55 6.97 -9.46
C TRP A 100 2.81 7.41 -8.03
N ILE A 101 3.98 7.05 -7.49
CA ILE A 101 4.36 7.23 -6.08
C ILE A 101 5.52 8.22 -5.89
N LEU A 102 5.94 8.89 -6.97
CA LEU A 102 6.87 10.02 -7.00
C LEU A 102 6.07 11.34 -7.02
#